data_AF-A0A6L4Y7H0-F1
#
_entry.id   AF-A0A6L4Y7H0-F1
#
_cell.length_a   1.000
_cell.length_b   1.000
_cell.length_c   1.000
_cell.angle_alpha   90.00
_cell.angle_beta   90.00
_cell.angle_gamma   90.00
#
_symmetry.space_group_name_H-M   'P 1'
#
loop_
_entity.id
_entity.type
_entity.pdbx_description
1 polymer ?
#
loop_
_entity_poly.entity_id
_entity_poly.type
_entity_poly.pdbx_seq_one_letter_code
_entity_poly.pdbx_strand_id
1 'polypeptide(L)'
;MSDYIFPMLKANAVYEGGYLLGTSIARPLIAKKQIEIARKEGADAVCHGATGKGNDQVRFELTYLALDPQIKIVAPWREWEFDSRKSL
;
A
#
# COMPACT_ATOMS: atom_id res chain seq x y z
N MET A 1 13.73 6.50 -7.70
CA MET A 1 13.89 7.86 -7.12
C MET A 1 13.07 8.89 -7.90
N SER A 2 13.22 8.92 -9.23
CA SER A 2 12.70 9.97 -10.12
C SER A 2 11.18 10.12 -10.16
N ASP A 3 10.41 9.05 -9.96
CA ASP A 3 8.94 9.09 -10.11
C ASP A 3 8.19 9.33 -8.79
N TYR A 4 8.90 9.31 -7.65
CA TYR A 4 8.28 9.37 -6.33
C TYR A 4 8.93 10.45 -5.46
N ILE A 5 10.25 10.36 -5.23
CA ILE A 5 10.96 11.27 -4.33
C ILE A 5 11.15 12.65 -4.97
N PHE A 6 11.60 12.72 -6.23
CA PHE A 6 11.83 14.02 -6.88
C PHE A 6 10.55 14.84 -7.09
N PRO A 7 9.40 14.26 -7.49
CA PRO A 7 8.14 15.01 -7.56
C PRO A 7 7.69 15.51 -6.19
N MET A 8 7.83 14.69 -5.14
CA MET A 8 7.51 15.08 -3.77
C MET A 8 8.37 16.26 -3.28
N LEU A 9 9.67 16.23 -3.57
CA LEU A 9 10.59 17.34 -3.25
C LEU A 9 10.26 18.61 -4.05
N LYS A 10 10.00 18.49 -5.35
CA LYS A 10 9.60 19.63 -6.21
C LYS A 10 8.32 20.30 -5.72
N ALA A 11 7.40 19.53 -5.12
CA ALA A 11 6.17 20.05 -4.55
C ALA A 11 6.34 20.68 -3.15
N ASN A 12 7.55 20.68 -2.58
CA ASN A 12 7.80 21.04 -1.17
C ASN A 12 6.83 20.30 -0.24
N ALA A 13 6.58 19.01 -0.50
CA ALA A 13 5.55 18.28 0.20
C ALA A 13 5.96 18.02 1.66
N VAL A 14 5.31 18.73 2.57
CA VAL A 14 5.48 18.61 4.02
C VAL A 14 4.09 18.47 4.63
N TYR A 15 3.86 17.39 5.36
CA TYR A 15 2.62 17.16 6.07
C TYR A 15 2.67 17.82 7.45
N GLU A 16 1.64 18.62 7.76
CA GLU A 16 1.47 19.34 9.04
C GLU A 16 2.74 20.11 9.48
N GLY A 17 3.48 20.65 8.51
CA GLY A 17 4.66 21.49 8.75
C GLY A 17 5.90 20.78 9.30
N GLY A 18 5.88 19.46 9.51
CA GLY A 18 7.01 18.72 10.11
C GLY A 18 7.30 17.34 9.54
N TYR A 19 6.36 16.70 8.84
CA TYR A 19 6.53 15.32 8.37
C TYR A 19 6.79 15.22 6.86
N LEU A 20 7.96 14.70 6.48
CA LEU A 20 8.43 14.61 5.08
C LEU A 20 7.89 13.39 4.31
N LEU A 21 6.72 12.85 4.70
CA LEU A 21 5.96 11.85 3.93
C LEU A 21 6.71 10.55 3.55
N GLY A 22 7.85 10.24 4.19
CA GLY A 22 8.72 9.13 3.79
C GLY A 22 8.03 7.76 3.75
N THR A 23 7.17 7.47 4.73
CA THR A 23 6.37 6.23 4.73
C THR A 23 5.31 6.27 3.63
N SER A 24 4.60 7.39 3.52
CA SER A 24 3.49 7.59 2.57
C SER A 24 3.93 7.39 1.13
N ILE A 25 5.04 8.02 0.72
CA ILE A 25 5.49 8.03 -0.68
C ILE A 25 6.05 6.69 -1.15
N ALA A 26 6.48 5.84 -0.21
CA ALA A 26 6.96 4.50 -0.54
C ALA A 26 5.83 3.51 -0.88
N ARG A 27 4.63 3.69 -0.31
CA ARG A 27 3.52 2.70 -0.47
C ARG A 27 3.05 2.54 -1.91
N PRO A 28 2.84 3.62 -2.69
CA PRO A 28 2.43 3.47 -4.09
C PRO A 28 3.47 2.72 -4.93
N LEU A 29 4.77 2.90 -4.66
CA LEU A 29 5.84 2.15 -5.34
C LEU A 29 5.75 0.64 -5.07
N ILE A 30 5.61 0.26 -3.79
CA ILE A 30 5.51 -1.16 -3.40
C ILE A 30 4.23 -1.76 -4.00
N ALA A 31 3.11 -1.06 -3.87
CA ALA A 31 1.82 -1.52 -4.37
C ALA A 31 1.83 -1.71 -5.90
N LYS A 32 2.42 -0.76 -6.64
CA LYS A 32 2.64 -0.88 -8.08
C LYS A 32 3.43 -2.14 -8.41
N LYS A 33 4.51 -2.40 -7.67
CA LYS A 33 5.34 -3.57 -7.94
C LYS A 33 4.61 -4.89 -7.66
N GLN A 34 3.76 -4.93 -6.64
CA GLN A 34 2.91 -6.09 -6.37
C GLN A 34 1.93 -6.37 -7.52
N ILE A 35 1.28 -5.34 -8.08
CA ILE A 35 0.39 -5.51 -9.23
C ILE A 35 1.16 -5.99 -10.48
N GLU A 36 2.34 -5.43 -10.74
CA GLU A 36 3.18 -5.89 -11.85
C GLU A 36 3.54 -7.38 -11.72
N ILE A 37 3.88 -7.82 -10.51
CA ILE A 37 4.20 -9.23 -10.24
C ILE A 37 2.93 -10.09 -10.35
N ALA A 38 1.80 -9.67 -9.77
CA ALA A 38 0.55 -10.40 -9.87
C ALA A 38 0.16 -10.67 -11.33
N ARG A 39 0.25 -9.66 -12.20
CA ARG A 39 0.01 -9.80 -13.64
C ARG A 39 1.00 -10.75 -14.32
N LYS A 40 2.28 -10.64 -13.98
CA LYS A 40 3.34 -11.50 -14.53
C LYS A 40 3.14 -12.98 -14.18
N GLU A 41 2.69 -13.25 -12.95
CA GLU A 41 2.50 -14.61 -12.44
C GLU A 41 1.07 -15.14 -12.69
N GLY A 42 0.18 -14.34 -13.30
CA GLY A 42 -1.22 -14.72 -13.54
C GLY A 42 -2.06 -14.83 -12.26
N ALA A 43 -1.69 -14.11 -11.21
CA ALA A 43 -2.42 -14.10 -9.95
C ALA A 43 -3.69 -13.23 -10.03
N ASP A 44 -4.75 -13.70 -9.39
CA ASP A 44 -6.06 -13.06 -9.28
C ASP A 44 -6.20 -12.17 -8.03
N ALA A 45 -5.25 -12.26 -7.10
CA ALA A 45 -5.26 -11.55 -5.84
C ALA A 45 -3.89 -11.00 -5.41
N VAL A 46 -3.92 -9.93 -4.61
CA VAL A 46 -2.76 -9.40 -3.87
C VAL A 46 -3.08 -9.31 -2.37
N CYS A 47 -2.05 -9.42 -1.53
CA CYS A 47 -2.18 -9.38 -0.07
C CYS A 47 -1.26 -8.32 0.53
N HIS A 48 -1.71 -7.69 1.63
CA HIS A 48 -0.87 -6.82 2.46
C HIS A 48 -1.03 -7.12 3.96
N GLY A 49 0.04 -6.87 4.71
CA GLY A 49 0.06 -7.01 6.17
C GLY A 49 -0.27 -5.73 6.94
N ALA A 50 -0.81 -4.68 6.30
CA ALA A 50 -1.17 -3.45 6.99
C ALA A 50 -2.31 -3.69 8.00
N THR A 51 -2.26 -3.01 9.14
CA THR A 51 -3.30 -3.12 10.18
C THR A 51 -4.59 -2.41 9.76
N GLY A 52 -5.75 -2.92 10.22
CA GLY A 52 -7.07 -2.35 9.87
C GLY A 52 -7.37 -0.95 10.43
N LYS A 53 -6.48 -0.38 11.25
CA LYS A 53 -6.62 0.98 11.84
C LYS A 53 -5.62 1.99 11.27
N GLY A 54 -4.70 1.56 10.41
CA GLY A 54 -3.60 2.39 9.91
C GLY A 54 -3.86 2.98 8.52
N ASN A 55 -3.13 4.04 8.18
CA ASN A 55 -3.18 4.68 6.86
C ASN A 55 -2.60 3.81 5.72
N ASP A 56 -1.75 2.84 6.05
CA ASP A 56 -1.07 2.03 5.04
C ASP A 56 -2.03 1.13 4.26
N GLN A 57 -3.09 0.61 4.89
CA GLN A 57 -4.12 -0.18 4.17
C GLN A 57 -4.73 0.67 3.03
N VAL A 58 -5.11 1.92 3.32
CA VAL A 58 -5.71 2.83 2.35
C VAL A 58 -4.73 3.13 1.22
N ARG A 59 -3.45 3.36 1.53
CA ARG A 59 -2.42 3.65 0.53
C ARG A 59 -2.18 2.47 -0.42
N PHE A 60 -2.13 1.25 0.11
CA PHE A 60 -1.97 0.04 -0.70
C PHE A 60 -3.21 -0.20 -1.57
N GLU A 61 -4.39 -0.26 -0.94
CA GLU A 61 -5.64 -0.63 -1.62
C GLU A 61 -6.05 0.37 -2.69
N LEU A 62 -5.93 1.69 -2.43
CA LEU A 62 -6.19 2.69 -3.46
C LEU A 62 -5.22 2.56 -4.63
N THR A 63 -3.95 2.24 -4.39
CA THR A 63 -2.98 2.06 -5.47
C THR A 63 -3.25 0.79 -6.27
N TYR A 64 -3.62 -0.31 -5.59
CA TYR A 64 -4.03 -1.54 -6.27
C TYR A 64 -5.20 -1.28 -7.19
N LEU A 65 -6.28 -0.69 -6.66
CA LEU A 65 -7.50 -0.42 -7.42
C LEU A 65 -7.29 0.61 -8.54
N ALA A 66 -6.39 1.57 -8.35
CA ALA A 66 -6.03 2.53 -9.39
C ALA A 66 -5.28 1.86 -10.57
N LEU A 67 -4.50 0.82 -10.29
CA LEU A 67 -3.73 0.12 -11.32
C LEU A 67 -4.48 -1.06 -11.93
N ASP A 68 -5.27 -1.77 -11.11
CA ASP A 68 -6.05 -2.94 -11.47
C ASP A 68 -7.36 -2.99 -10.65
N PRO A 69 -8.46 -2.42 -11.18
CA PRO A 69 -9.74 -2.37 -10.45
C PRO A 69 -10.37 -3.74 -10.20
N GLN A 70 -9.92 -4.79 -10.88
CA GLN A 70 -10.47 -6.14 -10.79
C GLN A 70 -9.69 -7.05 -9.84
N ILE A 71 -8.51 -6.62 -9.39
CA ILE A 71 -7.67 -7.43 -8.50
C ILE A 71 -8.39 -7.67 -7.16
N LYS A 72 -8.39 -8.91 -6.70
CA LYS A 72 -8.87 -9.23 -5.35
C LYS A 72 -7.83 -8.78 -4.32
N ILE A 73 -8.28 -8.06 -3.30
CA ILE A 73 -7.42 -7.63 -2.20
C ILE A 73 -7.70 -8.53 -1.00
N VAL A 74 -6.66 -9.10 -0.42
CA VAL A 74 -6.72 -9.89 0.81
C VAL A 74 -6.02 -9.11 1.93
N ALA A 75 -6.76 -8.76 2.98
CA ALA A 75 -6.24 -8.03 4.15
C ALA A 75 -6.47 -8.84 5.44
N PRO A 76 -5.59 -9.80 5.79
CA PRO A 76 -5.80 -10.73 6.91
C PRO A 76 -6.06 -10.04 8.25
N TRP A 77 -5.34 -8.95 8.55
CA TRP A 77 -5.52 -8.17 9.78
C TRP A 77 -6.89 -7.47 9.91
N ARG A 78 -7.70 -7.47 8.85
CA ARG A 78 -9.06 -6.93 8.83
C ARG A 78 -10.11 -8.03 8.71
N GLU A 79 -9.80 -9.09 7.97
CA GLU A 79 -10.77 -10.13 7.61
C GLU A 79 -10.75 -11.33 8.55
N TRP A 80 -9.62 -11.65 9.17
CA TRP A 80 -9.50 -12.86 10.00
C TRP A 80 -9.85 -12.57 11.46
N GLU A 81 -10.33 -13.60 12.15
CA GLU A 81 -10.64 -13.55 13.58
C GLU A 81 -9.37 -13.48 14.47
N PHE A 82 -8.19 -13.67 13.87
CA PHE A 82 -6.90 -13.60 14.56
C PHE A 82 -6.47 -12.14 14.78
N ASP A 83 -6.75 -11.62 15.96
CA ASP A 83 -6.44 -10.23 16.35
C ASP A 83 -5.11 -10.08 17.10
N SER A 84 -4.49 -11.18 17.55
CA SER A 84 -3.25 -11.14 18.32
C SER A 84 -2.47 -12.47 18.32
N ARG A 85 -1.24 -12.43 18.85
CA ARG A 85 -0.40 -13.64 19.06
C ARG A 85 -1.06 -14.70 19.96
N LYS A 86 -1.97 -14.32 20.85
CA LYS A 86 -2.67 -15.26 21.74
C LYS A 86 -3.79 -16.04 21.05
N SER A 87 -4.17 -15.61 19.85
CA SER A 87 -5.27 -16.18 19.08
C SER A 87 -4.83 -17.38 18.24
N LEU A 88 -3.53 -17.73 18.28
CA LEU A 88 -2.91 -18.91 17.64
C LEU A 88 -3.06 -20.19 18.48
#